data_AF-A0A941VEP9-F1
#
_entry.id   AF-A0A941VEP9-F1
#
_cell.length_a   1.000
_cell.length_b   1.000
_cell.length_c   1.000
_cell.angle_alpha   90.00
_cell.angle_beta   90.00
_cell.angle_gamma   90.00
#
_symmetry.space_group_name_H-M   'P 1'
#
loop_
_entity.id
_entity.type
_entity.pdbx_description
1 polymer ?
#
loop_
_entity_poly.entity_id
_entity_poly.type
_entity_poly.pdbx_seq_one_letter_code
_entity_poly.pdbx_strand_id
1 'polypeptide(L)'
;KGNKVIFATSFGYMNAMAKVSKQFPKTVFMHATGYKTDKNLGIYDVRTYEGAYMLGVVAGKMSKSGQLGVVGSIAIPEVIRNINAFTIGARSVNPKATTKVIWVNSWFDPGKEREAALTLISQGADVLMQNTDSPAVVQTALEKGIYAFGWDSDMSKFGGKAQLAASVLNWGVIYNEQIEKVQKGEWKTTDIWAGVKDGAVNIESFGPSTPADVKKLAEERRDAIKAGKLHPFTGPLKDNTGKELVAAGKTLADVDLRKMSVYVEGVEGSVPK
;
A
#
# COMPACT_ATOMS: atom_id res chain seq x y z
N LYS A 1 -27.72 -14.98 11.51
CA LYS A 1 -26.84 -15.14 12.70
C LYS A 1 -26.87 -13.94 13.67
N GLY A 2 -27.62 -12.85 13.41
CA GLY A 2 -27.84 -11.80 14.42
C GLY A 2 -26.77 -10.69 14.50
N ASN A 3 -25.73 -10.73 13.66
CA ASN A 3 -24.66 -9.73 13.63
C ASN A 3 -25.22 -8.30 13.43
N LYS A 4 -24.76 -7.37 14.26
CA LYS A 4 -25.16 -5.95 14.22
C LYS A 4 -24.21 -5.08 13.39
N VAL A 5 -22.98 -5.54 13.23
CA VAL A 5 -21.95 -4.92 12.38
C VAL A 5 -21.35 -6.01 11.49
N ILE A 6 -21.14 -5.71 10.21
CA ILE A 6 -20.48 -6.60 9.25
C ILE A 6 -19.41 -5.81 8.51
N PHE A 7 -18.17 -6.27 8.57
CA PHE A 7 -17.05 -5.75 7.78
C PHE A 7 -16.82 -6.65 6.57
N ALA A 8 -16.74 -6.08 5.37
CA ALA A 8 -16.31 -6.78 4.17
C ALA A 8 -14.94 -6.24 3.75
N THR A 9 -13.92 -7.09 3.84
CA THR A 9 -12.50 -6.72 3.88
C THR A 9 -11.79 -6.88 2.53
N SER A 10 -12.51 -6.66 1.43
CA SER A 10 -11.93 -6.71 0.08
C SER A 10 -12.73 -5.86 -0.89
N PHE A 11 -12.03 -5.22 -1.83
CA PHE A 11 -12.63 -4.37 -2.86
C PHE A 11 -13.78 -5.08 -3.61
N GLY A 12 -13.58 -6.36 -3.96
CA GLY A 12 -14.54 -7.16 -4.74
C GLY A 12 -15.91 -7.37 -4.07
N TYR A 13 -16.03 -7.12 -2.77
CA TYR A 13 -17.29 -7.28 -2.04
C TYR A 13 -18.25 -6.11 -2.17
N MET A 14 -17.86 -4.99 -2.78
CA MET A 14 -18.64 -3.75 -2.82
C MET A 14 -20.09 -3.94 -3.30
N ASN A 15 -20.29 -4.59 -4.44
CA ASN A 15 -21.62 -4.75 -5.04
C ASN A 15 -22.50 -5.71 -4.23
N ALA A 16 -21.91 -6.80 -3.74
CA ALA A 16 -22.61 -7.77 -2.90
C ALA A 16 -23.03 -7.14 -1.56
N MET A 17 -22.12 -6.40 -0.92
CA MET A 17 -22.40 -5.73 0.35
C MET A 17 -23.44 -4.62 0.19
N ALA A 18 -23.36 -3.81 -0.87
CA ALA A 18 -24.39 -2.82 -1.20
C ALA A 18 -25.77 -3.45 -1.39
N LYS A 19 -25.86 -4.60 -2.06
CA LYS A 19 -27.12 -5.33 -2.23
C LYS A 19 -27.66 -5.85 -0.90
N VAL A 20 -26.81 -6.47 -0.08
CA VAL A 20 -27.21 -7.05 1.21
C VAL A 20 -27.59 -5.97 2.22
N SER A 21 -26.89 -4.82 2.24
CA SER A 21 -27.17 -3.73 3.19
C SER A 21 -28.63 -3.26 3.17
N LYS A 22 -29.22 -3.21 1.98
CA LYS A 22 -30.64 -2.83 1.76
C LYS A 22 -31.64 -3.83 2.32
N GLN A 23 -31.25 -5.11 2.43
CA GLN A 23 -32.11 -6.16 2.97
C GLN A 23 -32.08 -6.20 4.52
N PHE A 24 -31.06 -5.58 5.13
CA PHE A 24 -30.85 -5.59 6.58
C PHE A 24 -30.66 -4.17 7.13
N PRO A 25 -31.69 -3.31 7.10
CA PRO A 25 -31.57 -1.89 7.46
C PRO A 25 -31.19 -1.62 8.92
N LYS A 26 -31.26 -2.64 9.80
CA LYS A 26 -30.86 -2.56 11.22
C LYS A 26 -29.44 -3.06 11.49
N THR A 27 -28.72 -3.53 10.46
CA THR A 27 -27.33 -3.96 10.54
C THR A 27 -26.47 -2.89 9.89
N VAL A 28 -25.36 -2.54 10.53
CA VAL A 28 -24.33 -1.65 9.97
C VAL A 28 -23.37 -2.47 9.12
N PHE A 29 -23.08 -1.97 7.93
CA PHE A 29 -22.14 -2.56 6.98
C PHE A 29 -20.98 -1.60 6.78
N MET A 30 -19.77 -2.15 6.78
CA MET A 30 -18.53 -1.40 6.56
C MET A 30 -17.77 -2.10 5.43
N HIS A 31 -17.54 -1.40 4.31
CA HIS A 31 -16.84 -1.97 3.15
C HIS A 31 -15.42 -1.38 3.01
N ALA A 32 -14.42 -2.25 2.92
CA ALA A 32 -13.03 -1.86 2.70
C ALA A 32 -12.82 -1.40 1.25
N THR A 33 -12.11 -0.29 1.07
CA THR A 33 -11.54 0.23 -0.19
C THR A 33 -12.53 0.62 -1.30
N GLY A 34 -13.82 0.32 -1.14
CA GLY A 34 -14.86 0.70 -2.09
C GLY A 34 -15.32 2.15 -1.97
N TYR A 35 -16.35 2.48 -2.76
CA TYR A 35 -16.87 3.85 -2.88
C TYR A 35 -18.40 3.93 -2.81
N LYS A 36 -19.10 2.81 -2.61
CA LYS A 36 -20.56 2.79 -2.47
C LYS A 36 -20.95 2.89 -1.01
N THR A 37 -21.79 3.88 -0.69
CA THR A 37 -22.35 4.10 0.65
C THR A 37 -23.88 4.06 0.62
N ASP A 38 -24.50 3.82 1.76
CA ASP A 38 -25.94 3.93 2.01
C ASP A 38 -26.17 4.28 3.49
N LYS A 39 -27.42 4.47 3.94
CA LYS A 39 -27.78 4.85 5.31
C LYS A 39 -27.20 3.93 6.40
N ASN A 40 -27.00 2.65 6.07
CA ASN A 40 -26.40 1.64 6.94
C ASN A 40 -25.14 1.00 6.33
N LEU A 41 -24.53 1.65 5.34
CA LEU A 41 -23.32 1.19 4.66
C LEU A 41 -22.28 2.31 4.59
N GLY A 42 -21.26 2.21 5.44
CA GLY A 42 -20.06 3.05 5.38
C GLY A 42 -18.93 2.39 4.60
N ILE A 43 -17.94 3.20 4.22
CA ILE A 43 -16.69 2.74 3.62
C ILE A 43 -15.50 3.11 4.52
N TYR A 44 -14.45 2.31 4.43
CA TYR A 44 -13.20 2.56 5.12
C TYR A 44 -12.02 2.08 4.28
N ASP A 45 -10.89 2.74 4.44
CA ASP A 45 -9.63 2.39 3.79
C ASP A 45 -8.47 2.87 4.65
N VAL A 46 -7.26 2.41 4.34
CA VAL A 46 -6.02 2.96 4.90
C VAL A 46 -5.15 3.57 3.81
N ARG A 47 -4.34 4.55 4.17
CA ARG A 47 -3.40 5.21 3.26
C ARG A 47 -2.15 4.34 3.09
N THR A 48 -2.32 3.12 2.56
CA THR A 48 -1.25 2.13 2.31
C THR A 48 -0.04 2.74 1.59
N TYR A 49 -0.29 3.73 0.74
CA TYR A 49 0.75 4.44 -0.01
C TYR A 49 1.74 5.21 0.87
N GLU A 50 1.35 5.62 2.08
CA GLU A 50 2.27 6.24 3.05
C GLU A 50 3.32 5.22 3.50
N GLY A 51 2.89 3.98 3.75
CA GLY A 51 3.75 2.82 4.00
C GLY A 51 4.65 2.51 2.81
N ALA A 52 4.06 2.38 1.62
CA ALA A 52 4.78 2.11 0.38
C ALA A 52 5.88 3.14 0.10
N TYR A 53 5.62 4.44 0.34
CA TYR A 53 6.64 5.49 0.24
C TYR A 53 7.82 5.24 1.18
N MET A 54 7.57 4.91 2.44
CA MET A 54 8.64 4.64 3.41
C MET A 54 9.45 3.39 3.03
N LEU A 55 8.80 2.34 2.52
CA LEU A 55 9.49 1.17 1.95
C LEU A 55 10.35 1.58 0.74
N GLY A 56 9.84 2.47 -0.10
CA GLY A 56 10.58 3.04 -1.23
C GLY A 56 11.86 3.75 -0.81
N VAL A 57 11.80 4.59 0.22
CA VAL A 57 12.98 5.28 0.78
C VAL A 57 14.05 4.28 1.22
N VAL A 58 13.65 3.20 1.89
CA VAL A 58 14.57 2.12 2.28
C VAL A 58 15.11 1.42 1.03
N ALA A 59 14.26 1.09 0.06
CA ALA A 59 14.65 0.41 -1.18
C ALA A 59 15.68 1.22 -1.98
N GLY A 60 15.48 2.52 -2.13
CA GLY A 60 16.41 3.40 -2.84
C GLY A 60 17.79 3.51 -2.18
N LYS A 61 17.88 3.32 -0.86
CA LYS A 61 19.16 3.26 -0.12
C LYS A 61 19.81 1.88 -0.17
N MET A 62 19.02 0.82 -0.24
CA MET A 62 19.50 -0.56 -0.13
C MET A 62 19.79 -1.22 -1.48
N SER A 63 19.11 -0.79 -2.55
CA SER A 63 19.32 -1.29 -3.91
C SER A 63 20.71 -0.93 -4.41
N LYS A 64 21.42 -1.92 -4.96
CA LYS A 64 22.72 -1.76 -5.62
C LYS A 64 22.55 -1.52 -7.11
N SER A 65 21.56 -2.17 -7.73
CA SER A 65 21.28 -2.02 -9.17
C SER A 65 20.50 -0.74 -9.49
N GLY A 66 19.80 -0.17 -8.51
CA GLY A 66 18.81 0.88 -8.71
C GLY A 66 17.52 0.40 -9.39
N GLN A 67 17.41 -0.89 -9.69
CA GLN A 67 16.23 -1.50 -10.30
C GLN A 67 15.40 -2.17 -9.22
N LEU A 68 14.16 -1.70 -9.06
CA LEU A 68 13.22 -2.21 -8.08
C LEU A 68 12.10 -3.00 -8.77
N GLY A 69 11.47 -3.91 -8.04
CA GLY A 69 10.35 -4.70 -8.54
C GLY A 69 9.11 -4.58 -7.67
N VAL A 70 7.93 -4.54 -8.29
CA VAL A 70 6.65 -4.65 -7.60
C VAL A 70 5.84 -5.81 -8.18
N VAL A 71 5.45 -6.74 -7.31
CA VAL A 71 4.43 -7.75 -7.64
C VAL A 71 3.05 -7.14 -7.38
N GLY A 72 2.37 -6.73 -8.44
CA GLY A 72 1.05 -6.09 -8.37
C GLY A 72 -0.09 -7.11 -8.43
N SER A 73 -1.16 -6.86 -7.68
CA SER A 73 -2.35 -7.72 -7.66
C SER A 73 -3.28 -7.43 -8.84
N ILE A 74 -4.14 -6.42 -8.71
CA ILE A 74 -5.12 -5.97 -9.72
C ILE A 74 -4.89 -4.48 -9.98
N ALA A 75 -4.93 -4.06 -11.26
CA ALA A 75 -4.66 -2.68 -11.68
C ALA A 75 -5.80 -1.70 -11.32
N ILE A 76 -6.05 -1.54 -10.02
CA ILE A 76 -6.98 -0.56 -9.45
C ILE A 76 -6.20 0.64 -8.85
N PRO A 77 -6.87 1.78 -8.59
CA PRO A 77 -6.21 2.97 -8.07
C PRO A 77 -5.37 2.75 -6.80
N GLU A 78 -5.78 1.85 -5.91
CA GLU A 78 -5.01 1.47 -4.72
C GLU A 78 -3.60 0.98 -5.07
N VAL A 79 -3.51 -0.03 -5.93
CA VAL A 79 -2.23 -0.65 -6.27
C VAL A 79 -1.34 0.32 -7.05
N ILE A 80 -1.94 1.13 -7.93
CA ILE A 80 -1.21 2.15 -8.69
C ILE A 80 -0.67 3.23 -7.75
N ARG A 81 -1.42 3.67 -6.74
CA ARG A 81 -0.92 4.58 -5.70
C ARG A 81 0.28 3.99 -4.97
N ASN A 82 0.23 2.72 -4.60
CA ASN A 82 1.30 2.09 -3.83
C ASN A 82 2.58 1.92 -4.68
N ILE A 83 2.44 1.49 -5.94
CA ILE A 83 3.55 1.46 -6.90
C ILE A 83 4.19 2.86 -7.02
N ASN A 84 3.37 3.88 -7.28
CA ASN A 84 3.87 5.23 -7.45
C ASN A 84 4.55 5.77 -6.19
N ALA A 85 3.94 5.58 -5.02
CA ALA A 85 4.51 6.05 -3.77
C ALA A 85 5.83 5.36 -3.44
N PHE A 86 5.93 4.05 -3.67
CA PHE A 86 7.18 3.29 -3.55
C PHE A 86 8.27 3.86 -4.47
N THR A 87 7.94 4.11 -5.73
CA THR A 87 8.89 4.70 -6.68
C THR A 87 9.29 6.14 -6.32
N ILE A 88 8.35 6.99 -5.88
CA ILE A 88 8.66 8.35 -5.39
C ILE A 88 9.59 8.29 -4.17
N GLY A 89 9.30 7.39 -3.22
CA GLY A 89 10.12 7.16 -2.03
C GLY A 89 11.55 6.80 -2.40
N ALA A 90 11.73 5.82 -3.30
CA ALA A 90 13.05 5.41 -3.77
C ALA A 90 13.79 6.54 -4.49
N ARG A 91 13.09 7.28 -5.36
CA ARG A 91 13.68 8.38 -6.13
C ARG A 91 14.06 9.59 -5.28
N SER A 92 13.48 9.74 -4.09
CA SER A 92 13.86 10.80 -3.14
C SER A 92 15.28 10.64 -2.59
N VAL A 93 15.85 9.43 -2.64
CA VAL A 93 17.21 9.11 -2.17
C VAL A 93 18.12 8.58 -3.27
N ASN A 94 17.55 8.03 -4.34
CA ASN A 94 18.23 7.61 -5.55
C ASN A 94 17.43 8.08 -6.78
N PRO A 95 17.67 9.29 -7.31
CA PRO A 95 16.90 9.86 -8.42
C PRO A 95 16.94 9.06 -9.73
N LYS A 96 17.82 8.06 -9.85
CA LYS A 96 17.92 7.17 -11.01
C LYS A 96 17.19 5.84 -10.82
N ALA A 97 16.60 5.59 -9.65
CA ALA A 97 15.88 4.36 -9.39
C ALA A 97 14.72 4.18 -10.38
N THR A 98 14.58 2.95 -10.89
CA THR A 98 13.44 2.52 -11.71
C THR A 98 12.64 1.43 -11.02
N THR A 99 11.39 1.24 -11.43
CA THR A 99 10.49 0.23 -10.86
C THR A 99 9.78 -0.52 -11.98
N LYS A 100 9.98 -1.84 -12.03
CA LYS A 100 9.26 -2.75 -12.91
C LYS A 100 8.08 -3.36 -12.16
N VAL A 101 6.99 -3.60 -12.87
CA VAL A 101 5.75 -4.16 -12.29
C VAL A 101 5.37 -5.43 -13.05
N ILE A 102 5.10 -6.51 -12.32
CA ILE A 102 4.47 -7.72 -12.86
C ILE A 102 3.11 -7.90 -12.18
N TRP A 103 2.06 -8.02 -12.98
CA TRP A 103 0.67 -8.15 -12.53
C TRP A 103 0.24 -9.61 -12.42
N VAL A 104 -0.18 -10.02 -11.23
CA VAL A 104 -0.67 -11.38 -10.94
C VAL A 104 -2.14 -11.56 -11.36
N ASN A 105 -2.91 -10.47 -11.41
CA ASN A 105 -4.36 -10.46 -11.63
C ASN A 105 -5.15 -11.23 -10.56
N SER A 106 -4.61 -11.27 -9.33
CA SER A 106 -5.24 -11.80 -8.12
C SER A 106 -4.64 -11.10 -6.90
N TRP A 107 -5.40 -10.98 -5.82
CA TRP A 107 -4.88 -10.54 -4.52
C TRP A 107 -4.02 -11.62 -3.86
N PHE A 108 -4.40 -12.88 -4.02
CA PHE A 108 -3.74 -14.02 -3.39
C PHE A 108 -3.60 -15.17 -4.39
N ASP A 109 -2.37 -15.47 -4.77
CA ASP A 109 -1.97 -16.64 -5.55
C ASP A 109 -0.47 -16.88 -5.33
N PRO A 110 -0.07 -17.59 -4.25
CA PRO A 110 1.34 -17.74 -3.89
C PRO A 110 2.23 -18.30 -5.01
N GLY A 111 1.66 -19.14 -5.90
CA GLY A 111 2.38 -19.68 -7.06
C GLY A 111 2.72 -18.58 -8.07
N LYS A 112 1.72 -17.80 -8.49
CA LYS A 112 1.94 -16.67 -9.41
C LYS A 112 2.75 -15.54 -8.80
N GLU A 113 2.59 -15.28 -7.50
CA GLU A 113 3.38 -14.28 -6.78
C GLU A 113 4.87 -14.63 -6.81
N ARG A 114 5.21 -15.91 -6.60
CA ARG A 114 6.57 -16.41 -6.73
C ARG A 114 7.09 -16.30 -8.17
N GLU A 115 6.31 -16.70 -9.17
CA GLU A 115 6.70 -16.59 -10.59
C GLU A 115 6.96 -15.13 -10.99
N ALA A 116 6.10 -14.21 -10.54
CA ALA A 116 6.26 -12.78 -10.75
C ALA A 116 7.53 -12.23 -10.09
N ALA A 117 7.81 -12.64 -8.84
CA ALA A 117 9.03 -12.27 -8.13
C ALA A 117 10.28 -12.78 -8.87
N LEU A 118 10.31 -14.05 -9.27
CA LEU A 118 11.40 -14.62 -10.07
C LEU A 118 11.62 -13.88 -11.39
N THR A 119 10.54 -13.45 -12.04
CA THR A 119 10.61 -12.66 -13.27
C THR A 119 11.22 -11.29 -13.04
N LEU A 120 10.82 -10.58 -11.97
CA LEU A 120 11.42 -9.29 -11.62
C LEU A 120 12.92 -9.42 -11.31
N ILE A 121 13.30 -10.48 -10.59
CA ILE A 121 14.70 -10.77 -10.25
C ILE A 121 15.51 -11.07 -11.52
N SER A 122 15.00 -11.88 -12.43
CA SER A 122 15.69 -12.18 -13.70
C SER A 122 15.84 -10.94 -14.59
N GLN A 123 14.93 -9.97 -14.44
CA GLN A 123 14.98 -8.66 -15.08
C GLN A 123 15.85 -7.62 -14.35
N GLY A 124 16.58 -8.03 -13.30
CA GLY A 124 17.58 -7.21 -12.62
C GLY A 124 17.13 -6.50 -11.35
N ALA A 125 15.89 -6.72 -10.89
CA ALA A 125 15.43 -6.14 -9.63
C ALA A 125 16.12 -6.79 -8.43
N ASP A 126 16.66 -5.99 -7.51
CA ASP A 126 17.37 -6.45 -6.31
C ASP A 126 16.68 -6.09 -4.97
N VAL A 127 15.59 -5.33 -5.04
CA VAL A 127 14.67 -5.08 -3.93
C VAL A 127 13.23 -5.16 -4.44
N LEU A 128 12.41 -5.99 -3.78
CA LEU A 128 11.02 -6.22 -4.14
C LEU A 128 10.02 -5.65 -3.12
N MET A 129 8.95 -5.05 -3.61
CA MET A 129 7.71 -4.83 -2.87
C MET A 129 6.61 -5.71 -3.48
N GLN A 130 5.53 -5.95 -2.73
CA GLN A 130 4.32 -6.58 -3.25
C GLN A 130 3.10 -5.76 -2.86
N ASN A 131 2.02 -5.95 -3.61
CA ASN A 131 0.68 -5.54 -3.23
C ASN A 131 -0.32 -6.72 -3.35
N THR A 132 0.21 -7.94 -3.20
CA THR A 132 -0.50 -9.21 -3.05
C THR A 132 -0.43 -9.66 -1.58
N ASP A 133 -1.12 -10.74 -1.23
CA ASP A 133 -1.48 -11.02 0.17
C ASP A 133 -0.65 -12.15 0.82
N SER A 134 0.26 -12.82 0.09
CA SER A 134 1.02 -13.97 0.62
C SER A 134 2.48 -13.62 0.94
N PRO A 135 3.19 -14.41 1.76
CA PRO A 135 4.63 -14.21 1.98
C PRO A 135 5.52 -14.70 0.82
N ALA A 136 4.96 -15.12 -0.32
CA ALA A 136 5.72 -15.76 -1.39
C ALA A 136 6.84 -14.87 -1.96
N VAL A 137 6.65 -13.55 -2.05
CA VAL A 137 7.67 -12.63 -2.59
C VAL A 137 8.85 -12.50 -1.63
N VAL A 138 8.60 -12.35 -0.33
CA VAL A 138 9.69 -12.25 0.66
C VAL A 138 10.46 -13.56 0.82
N GLN A 139 9.77 -14.70 0.71
CA GLN A 139 10.42 -16.02 0.67
C GLN A 139 11.30 -16.17 -0.57
N THR A 140 10.79 -15.78 -1.74
CA THR A 140 11.53 -15.81 -3.00
C THR A 140 12.77 -14.92 -2.94
N ALA A 141 12.65 -13.73 -2.35
CA ALA A 141 13.79 -12.83 -2.15
C ALA A 141 14.87 -13.46 -1.27
N LEU A 142 14.49 -14.11 -0.17
CA LEU A 142 15.41 -14.85 0.70
C LEU A 142 16.15 -15.96 -0.04
N GLU A 143 15.44 -16.78 -0.80
CA GLU A 143 16.03 -17.87 -1.59
C GLU A 143 17.01 -17.36 -2.66
N LYS A 144 16.73 -16.19 -3.25
CA LYS A 144 17.58 -15.58 -4.28
C LYS A 144 18.65 -14.65 -3.72
N GLY A 145 18.71 -14.47 -2.41
CA GLY A 145 19.70 -13.62 -1.76
C GLY A 145 19.55 -12.14 -2.09
N ILE A 146 18.34 -11.69 -2.42
CA ILE A 146 18.00 -10.28 -2.62
C ILE A 146 17.09 -9.80 -1.48
N TYR A 147 16.64 -8.54 -1.54
CA TYR A 147 15.81 -7.95 -0.49
C TYR A 147 14.35 -7.83 -0.88
N ALA A 148 13.49 -7.79 0.13
CA ALA A 148 12.06 -7.52 -0.02
C ALA A 148 11.49 -6.84 1.24
N PHE A 149 10.20 -6.54 1.22
CA PHE A 149 9.47 -5.96 2.34
C PHE A 149 8.29 -6.83 2.74
N GLY A 150 7.95 -6.80 4.03
CA GLY A 150 6.65 -7.27 4.51
C GLY A 150 5.55 -6.30 4.07
N TRP A 151 4.43 -6.85 3.63
CA TRP A 151 3.24 -6.09 3.23
C TRP A 151 2.08 -6.44 4.16
N ASP A 152 1.38 -5.42 4.65
CA ASP A 152 0.34 -5.42 5.68
C ASP A 152 0.73 -5.94 7.08
N SER A 153 1.79 -6.76 7.18
CA SER A 153 2.22 -7.42 8.40
C SER A 153 3.74 -7.68 8.41
N ASP A 154 4.27 -7.97 9.59
CA ASP A 154 5.62 -8.50 9.73
C ASP A 154 5.72 -9.90 9.13
N MET A 155 6.50 -10.03 8.04
CA MET A 155 6.75 -11.29 7.36
C MET A 155 8.16 -11.83 7.64
N SER A 156 8.86 -11.34 8.68
CA SER A 156 10.26 -11.69 8.98
C SER A 156 10.44 -13.18 9.28
N LYS A 157 9.43 -13.86 9.80
CA LYS A 157 9.41 -15.32 9.97
C LYS A 157 9.59 -16.07 8.65
N PHE A 158 9.12 -15.51 7.54
CA PHE A 158 9.20 -16.11 6.20
C PHE A 158 10.37 -15.53 5.39
N GLY A 159 10.63 -14.24 5.53
CA GLY A 159 11.66 -13.51 4.79
C GLY A 159 13.05 -13.51 5.42
N GLY A 160 13.16 -13.80 6.72
CA GLY A 160 14.42 -13.76 7.45
C GLY A 160 15.22 -12.48 7.18
N LYS A 161 16.48 -12.63 6.77
CA LYS A 161 17.38 -11.52 6.42
C LYS A 161 17.00 -10.75 5.14
N ALA A 162 16.08 -11.27 4.32
CA ALA A 162 15.64 -10.60 3.10
C ALA A 162 14.63 -9.48 3.39
N GLN A 163 13.85 -9.59 4.47
CA GLN A 163 12.95 -8.51 4.88
C GLN A 163 13.76 -7.33 5.40
N LEU A 164 13.73 -6.20 4.69
CA LEU A 164 14.36 -4.96 5.16
C LEU A 164 13.51 -4.25 6.20
N ALA A 165 12.20 -4.20 5.97
CA ALA A 165 11.18 -3.65 6.87
C ALA A 165 9.80 -4.20 6.45
N ALA A 166 8.75 -3.84 7.17
CA ALA A 166 7.38 -4.09 6.80
C ALA A 166 6.55 -2.80 6.87
N SER A 167 5.60 -2.65 5.94
CA SER A 167 4.50 -1.69 6.08
C SER A 167 3.36 -2.43 6.76
N VAL A 168 3.12 -2.14 8.04
CA VAL A 168 2.13 -2.84 8.86
C VAL A 168 0.85 -2.03 8.97
N LEU A 169 -0.28 -2.71 8.81
CA LEU A 169 -1.61 -2.13 8.92
C LEU A 169 -2.27 -2.47 10.25
N ASN A 170 -2.73 -1.44 10.95
CA ASN A 170 -3.50 -1.58 12.17
C ASN A 170 -4.96 -1.19 11.93
N TRP A 171 -5.75 -2.14 11.44
CA TRP A 171 -7.19 -1.96 11.25
C TRP A 171 -7.97 -1.76 12.55
N GLY A 172 -7.38 -2.11 13.70
CA GLY A 172 -7.99 -1.99 15.02
C GLY A 172 -8.41 -0.55 15.35
N VAL A 173 -7.67 0.45 14.85
CA VAL A 173 -8.01 1.87 15.06
C VAL A 173 -9.37 2.23 14.43
N ILE A 174 -9.69 1.62 13.29
CA ILE A 174 -10.99 1.82 12.61
C ILE A 174 -12.04 0.91 13.24
N TYR A 175 -11.75 -0.39 13.38
CA TYR A 175 -12.74 -1.36 13.85
C TYR A 175 -13.27 -1.03 15.24
N ASN A 176 -12.39 -0.68 16.18
CA ASN A 176 -12.79 -0.37 17.55
C ASN A 176 -13.70 0.86 17.60
N GLU A 177 -13.32 1.93 16.89
CA GLU A 177 -14.10 3.17 16.82
C GLU A 177 -15.50 2.91 16.23
N GLN A 178 -15.58 2.16 15.13
CA GLN A 178 -16.86 1.89 14.47
C GLN A 178 -17.77 0.98 15.31
N ILE A 179 -17.21 -0.04 15.96
CA ILE A 179 -17.98 -0.93 16.85
C ILE A 179 -18.51 -0.14 18.05
N GLU A 180 -17.69 0.71 18.66
CA GLU A 180 -18.10 1.56 19.80
C GLU A 180 -19.25 2.50 19.42
N LYS A 181 -19.14 3.17 18.25
CA LYS A 181 -20.22 4.03 17.72
C LYS A 181 -21.53 3.25 17.51
N VAL A 182 -21.45 2.00 17.03
CA VAL A 182 -22.65 1.17 16.87
C VAL A 182 -23.25 0.78 18.21
N GLN A 183 -22.43 0.41 19.19
CA GLN A 183 -22.89 0.05 20.54
C GLN A 183 -23.61 1.22 21.24
N LYS A 184 -23.14 2.46 21.03
CA LYS A 184 -23.75 3.68 21.56
C LYS A 184 -24.97 4.16 20.77
N GLY A 185 -25.26 3.55 19.61
CA GLY A 185 -26.32 4.03 18.71
C GLY A 185 -25.98 5.34 17.99
N GLU A 186 -24.70 5.71 17.95
CA GLU A 186 -24.18 6.97 17.41
C GLU A 186 -23.60 6.82 16.00
N TRP A 187 -23.51 5.59 15.48
CA TRP A 187 -22.96 5.33 14.16
C TRP A 187 -23.77 6.03 13.06
N LYS A 188 -23.05 6.63 12.12
CA LYS A 188 -23.57 7.24 10.88
C LYS A 188 -22.69 6.77 9.73
N THR A 189 -23.22 6.82 8.51
CA THR A 189 -22.45 6.54 7.28
C THR A 189 -21.14 7.33 7.27
N THR A 190 -20.02 6.62 7.13
CA THR A 190 -18.67 7.19 7.12
C THR A 190 -17.96 6.92 5.80
N ASP A 191 -17.01 7.79 5.46
CA ASP A 191 -15.92 7.53 4.52
C ASP A 191 -14.60 7.78 5.25
N ILE A 192 -13.96 6.69 5.70
CA ILE A 192 -12.74 6.75 6.52
C ILE A 192 -11.54 6.43 5.64
N TRP A 193 -10.51 7.27 5.72
CA TRP A 193 -9.21 6.97 5.09
C TRP A 193 -8.05 7.30 6.04
N ALA A 194 -7.72 6.31 6.87
CA ALA A 194 -6.78 6.46 7.97
C ALA A 194 -5.33 6.20 7.54
N GLY A 195 -4.39 7.01 8.00
CA GLY A 195 -2.96 6.88 7.65
C GLY A 195 -2.04 6.72 8.86
N VAL A 196 -0.79 7.09 8.68
CA VAL A 196 0.26 7.12 9.71
C VAL A 196 -0.14 8.04 10.87
N LYS A 197 -0.79 9.18 10.57
CA LYS A 197 -1.26 10.12 11.60
C LYS A 197 -2.28 9.49 12.56
N ASP A 198 -3.08 8.56 12.06
CA ASP A 198 -4.16 7.89 12.78
C ASP A 198 -3.68 6.56 13.42
N GLY A 199 -2.41 6.19 13.21
CA GLY A 199 -1.85 4.92 13.67
C GLY A 199 -2.32 3.69 12.88
N ALA A 200 -2.94 3.89 11.70
CA ALA A 200 -3.44 2.82 10.85
C ALA A 200 -2.36 2.19 9.95
N VAL A 201 -1.27 2.93 9.70
CA VAL A 201 -0.13 2.52 8.88
C VAL A 201 1.15 2.83 9.63
N ASN A 202 2.11 1.91 9.64
CA ASN A 202 3.45 2.16 10.18
C ASN A 202 4.52 1.44 9.35
N ILE A 203 5.74 1.97 9.34
CA ILE A 203 6.92 1.19 8.94
C ILE A 203 7.59 0.62 10.18
N GLU A 204 7.72 -0.69 10.24
CA GLU A 204 8.29 -1.39 11.39
C GLU A 204 8.92 -2.73 10.98
N SER A 205 9.24 -3.57 11.97
CA SER A 205 9.88 -4.88 11.76
C SER A 205 11.10 -4.84 10.84
N PHE A 206 11.97 -3.86 11.08
CA PHE A 206 13.24 -3.72 10.38
C PHE A 206 14.10 -4.96 10.59
N GLY A 207 14.48 -5.60 9.50
CA GLY A 207 15.31 -6.81 9.55
C GLY A 207 16.79 -6.50 9.80
N PRO A 208 17.60 -7.54 10.08
CA PRO A 208 19.01 -7.38 10.44
C PRO A 208 19.87 -6.83 9.29
N SER A 209 19.40 -6.92 8.05
CA SER A 209 20.09 -6.40 6.86
C SER A 209 19.91 -4.90 6.66
N THR A 210 19.06 -4.23 7.46
CA THR A 210 18.82 -2.79 7.35
C THR A 210 19.78 -2.02 8.26
N PRO A 211 20.68 -1.19 7.70
CA PRO A 211 21.55 -0.33 8.49
C PRO A 211 20.78 0.64 9.38
N ALA A 212 21.37 1.01 10.53
CA ALA A 212 20.74 1.89 11.50
C ALA A 212 20.42 3.29 10.94
N ASP A 213 21.26 3.83 10.05
CA ASP A 213 21.03 5.11 9.39
C ASP A 213 19.85 5.04 8.41
N VAL A 214 19.68 3.92 7.70
CA VAL A 214 18.56 3.68 6.79
C VAL A 214 17.24 3.52 7.56
N LYS A 215 17.26 2.78 8.67
CA LYS A 215 16.11 2.70 9.59
C LYS A 215 15.71 4.08 10.09
N LYS A 216 16.67 4.84 10.62
CA LYS A 216 16.45 6.19 11.15
C LYS A 216 15.84 7.11 10.09
N LEU A 217 16.37 7.08 8.86
CA LEU A 217 15.83 7.86 7.75
C LEU A 217 14.35 7.52 7.48
N ALA A 218 13.98 6.25 7.49
CA ALA A 218 12.59 5.84 7.28
C ALA A 218 11.67 6.29 8.43
N GLU A 219 12.14 6.22 9.68
CA GLU A 219 11.42 6.73 10.86
C GLU A 219 11.26 8.26 10.82
N GLU A 220 12.26 9.00 10.34
CA GLU A 220 12.15 10.45 10.12
C GLU A 220 11.09 10.78 9.05
N ARG A 221 11.00 9.98 7.99
CA ARG A 221 9.94 10.13 6.97
C ARG A 221 8.56 9.81 7.54
N ARG A 222 8.43 8.75 8.34
CA ARG A 222 7.20 8.44 9.10
C ARG A 222 6.76 9.63 9.94
N ASP A 223 7.68 10.20 10.71
CA ASP A 223 7.36 11.30 11.63
C ASP A 223 7.00 12.59 10.87
N ALA A 224 7.62 12.84 9.71
CA ALA A 224 7.25 13.94 8.82
C ALA A 224 5.85 13.75 8.20
N ILE A 225 5.49 12.52 7.80
CA ILE A 225 4.13 12.19 7.31
C ILE A 225 3.11 12.38 8.44
N LYS A 226 3.41 11.84 9.62
CA LYS A 226 2.58 11.97 10.83
C LYS A 226 2.31 13.44 11.17
N ALA A 227 3.32 14.30 11.05
CA ALA A 227 3.23 15.73 11.32
C ALA A 227 2.65 16.55 10.15
N GLY A 228 2.29 15.93 9.02
CA GLY A 228 1.80 16.61 7.82
C GLY A 228 2.85 17.47 7.10
N LYS A 229 4.14 17.33 7.45
CA LYS A 229 5.26 18.04 6.82
C LYS A 229 5.71 17.38 5.50
N LEU A 230 5.32 16.13 5.29
CA LEU A 230 5.61 15.35 4.09
C LEU A 230 4.33 14.67 3.63
N HIS A 231 4.02 14.78 2.34
CA HIS A 231 3.01 13.96 1.69
C HIS A 231 3.66 13.28 0.48
N PRO A 232 3.53 11.94 0.30
CA PRO A 232 4.18 11.22 -0.79
C PRO A 232 3.91 11.80 -2.19
N PHE A 233 2.73 12.39 -2.37
CA PHE A 233 2.30 12.98 -3.64
C PHE A 233 2.37 14.53 -3.69
N THR A 234 3.36 15.12 -3.00
CA THR A 234 3.71 16.54 -3.17
C THR A 234 4.70 16.72 -4.31
N GLY A 235 4.42 17.65 -5.21
CA GLY A 235 5.25 17.97 -6.37
C GLY A 235 6.56 18.68 -6.03
N PRO A 236 7.52 18.70 -6.97
CA PRO A 236 7.31 18.39 -8.38
C PRO A 236 7.28 16.89 -8.69
N LEU A 237 6.25 16.44 -9.39
CA LEU A 237 6.11 15.07 -9.88
C LEU A 237 5.75 15.09 -11.37
N LYS A 238 6.35 14.17 -12.11
CA LYS A 238 6.04 13.89 -13.51
C LYS A 238 5.43 12.49 -13.62
N ASP A 239 4.62 12.29 -14.64
CA ASP A 239 4.25 10.94 -15.05
C ASP A 239 5.40 10.24 -15.77
N ASN A 240 5.24 8.94 -16.06
CA ASN A 240 6.27 8.15 -16.72
C ASN A 240 6.45 8.44 -18.22
N THR A 241 5.69 9.39 -18.78
CA THR A 241 5.88 9.95 -20.11
C THR A 241 6.64 11.29 -20.09
N GLY A 242 6.93 11.81 -18.89
CA GLY A 242 7.62 13.08 -18.68
C GLY A 242 6.70 14.30 -18.57
N LYS A 243 5.38 14.11 -18.66
CA LYS A 243 4.40 15.19 -18.48
C LYS A 243 4.28 15.54 -17.00
N GLU A 244 4.11 16.83 -16.70
CA GLU A 244 3.86 17.27 -15.32
C GLU A 244 2.58 16.62 -14.77
N LEU A 245 2.72 15.97 -13.62
CA LEU A 245 1.63 15.35 -12.87
C LEU A 245 1.22 16.22 -11.68
N VAL A 246 2.21 16.76 -10.96
CA VAL A 246 1.99 17.64 -9.81
C VAL A 246 3.04 18.75 -9.82
N ALA A 247 2.59 20.00 -9.90
CA ALA A 247 3.48 21.16 -9.84
C ALA A 247 4.21 21.26 -8.49
N ALA A 248 5.37 21.91 -8.48
CA ALA A 248 6.18 22.10 -7.28
C ALA A 248 5.38 22.73 -6.12
N GLY A 249 5.45 22.14 -4.93
CA GLY A 249 4.76 22.62 -3.73
C GLY A 249 3.23 22.40 -3.73
N LYS A 250 2.67 21.77 -4.76
CA LYS A 250 1.27 21.31 -4.78
C LYS A 250 1.21 19.85 -4.34
N THR A 251 0.08 19.46 -3.77
CA THR A 251 -0.17 18.09 -3.31
C THR A 251 -1.41 17.57 -4.01
N LEU A 252 -1.37 16.34 -4.54
CA LEU A 252 -2.57 15.72 -5.11
C LEU A 252 -3.67 15.61 -4.07
N ALA A 253 -4.88 16.00 -4.44
CA ALA A 253 -6.04 15.88 -3.58
C ALA A 253 -6.49 14.41 -3.47
N ASP A 254 -7.13 14.05 -2.35
CA ASP A 254 -7.63 12.70 -2.11
C ASP A 254 -8.56 12.18 -3.22
N VAL A 255 -9.37 13.06 -3.82
CA VAL A 255 -10.27 12.72 -4.93
C VAL A 255 -9.52 12.22 -6.16
N ASP A 256 -8.33 12.77 -6.41
CA ASP A 256 -7.47 12.39 -7.54
C ASP A 256 -6.69 11.13 -7.20
N LEU A 257 -6.19 11.02 -5.96
CA LEU A 257 -5.54 9.81 -5.46
C LEU A 257 -6.47 8.60 -5.57
N ARG A 258 -7.75 8.74 -5.21
CA ARG A 258 -8.76 7.66 -5.31
C ARG A 258 -9.04 7.22 -6.75
N LYS A 259 -8.66 8.02 -7.75
CA LYS A 259 -8.83 7.76 -9.18
C LYS A 259 -7.51 7.55 -9.92
N MET A 260 -6.40 7.43 -9.19
CA MET A 260 -5.07 7.35 -9.79
C MET A 260 -4.99 6.20 -10.81
N SER A 261 -4.67 6.54 -12.05
CA SER A 261 -4.62 5.62 -13.19
C SER A 261 -3.39 5.85 -14.07
N VAL A 262 -2.41 6.60 -13.56
CA VAL A 262 -1.19 6.98 -14.27
C VAL A 262 0.01 6.61 -13.40
N TYR A 263 1.12 6.28 -14.04
CA TYR A 263 2.37 6.03 -13.35
C TYR A 263 3.23 7.28 -13.26
N VAL A 264 4.01 7.38 -12.19
CA VAL A 264 5.02 8.42 -12.01
C VAL A 264 6.32 8.09 -12.74
N GLU A 265 7.12 9.13 -13.00
CA GLU A 265 8.48 8.99 -13.51
C GLU A 265 9.28 7.92 -12.73
N GLY A 266 9.95 7.04 -13.47
CA GLY A 266 10.73 5.92 -12.92
C GLY A 266 9.98 4.59 -12.92
N VAL A 267 8.65 4.57 -13.03
CA VAL A 267 7.91 3.32 -13.25
C VAL A 267 7.95 2.96 -14.74
N GLU A 268 8.36 1.74 -15.04
CA GLU A 268 8.48 1.24 -16.41
C GLU A 268 7.15 0.65 -16.93
N GLY A 269 6.91 0.78 -18.23
CA GLY A 269 5.73 0.23 -18.90
C GLY A 269 4.49 1.13 -18.82
N SER A 270 3.31 0.52 -18.86
CA SER A 270 2.03 1.23 -18.81
C SER A 270 1.04 0.51 -17.89
N VAL A 271 0.09 1.26 -17.34
CA VAL A 271 -0.98 0.68 -16.52
C VAL A 271 -1.82 -0.23 -17.43
N PRO A 272 -2.06 -1.50 -17.05
CA PRO A 272 -2.96 -2.38 -17.79
C PRO A 272 -4.35 -1.73 -17.98
N LYS A 273 -4.94 -1.90 -19.16
CA LYS A 273 -6.28 -1.42 -19.49
C LYS A 273 -7.33 -2.50 -19.28
#